data_AF-A0A7S2QNF2-F1
#
_entry.id   AF-A0A7S2QNF2-F1
#
_cell.length_a   1.000
_cell.length_b   1.000
_cell.length_c   1.000
_cell.angle_alpha   90.00
_cell.angle_beta   90.00
_cell.angle_gamma   90.00
#
_symmetry.space_group_name_H-M   'P 1'
#
loop_
_entity.id
_entity.type
_entity.pdbx_description
1 polymer ?
#
loop_
_entity_poly.entity_id
_entity_poly.type
_entity_poly.pdbx_seq_one_letter_code
_entity_poly.pdbx_strand_id
1 'polypeptide(L)'
;GWSYVAFAQAWPQANNVFIATLKTWAADLMAQVGMEGRTLARVDWQRNFVFSLFGAVYLGLFQYWYQVKVFKRIFAGAERFTTQSLAAKLADGPGLAALAGQVAMDLTVLVGLYLPSFYVVKASVFSQSWRPFDWVREGFGKYCENSRKDVYDIVRVWGPGDVICFSVPLYLRLPVRHVGSFLWTIYLSAARGGKR
;
A
#
# COMPACT_ATOMS: atom_id res chain seq x y z
N GLY A 1 -21.56 16.52 21.31
CA GLY A 1 -20.59 15.46 21.64
C GLY A 1 -19.82 15.08 20.40
N TRP A 2 -18.53 14.77 20.52
CA TRP A 2 -17.72 14.32 19.38
C TRP A 2 -18.13 12.92 18.94
N SER A 3 -18.28 12.70 17.63
CA SER A 3 -18.59 11.40 17.03
C SER A 3 -17.55 11.10 15.96
N TYR A 4 -16.89 9.94 16.07
CA TYR A 4 -15.92 9.48 15.07
C TYR A 4 -16.54 9.41 13.67
N VAL A 5 -17.80 8.96 13.56
CA VAL A 5 -18.50 8.88 12.27
C VAL A 5 -18.67 10.27 11.66
N ALA A 6 -19.03 11.27 12.47
CA ALA A 6 -19.18 12.65 12.01
C ALA A 6 -17.83 13.24 11.57
N PHE A 7 -16.74 12.96 12.29
CA PHE A 7 -15.39 13.37 11.91
C PHE A 7 -14.94 12.70 10.60
N ALA A 8 -15.13 11.38 10.46
CA ALA A 8 -14.74 10.63 9.28
C ALA A 8 -15.50 11.06 8.02
N GLN A 9 -16.77 11.47 8.17
CA GLN A 9 -17.58 12.02 7.07
C GLN A 9 -17.16 13.44 6.69
N ALA A 10 -16.84 14.30 7.67
CA ALA A 10 -16.42 15.67 7.43
C ALA A 10 -15.00 15.76 6.84
N TRP A 11 -14.09 14.87 7.26
CA TRP A 11 -12.67 14.89 6.88
C TRP A 11 -12.16 13.50 6.45
N PRO A 12 -12.70 12.92 5.37
CA PRO A 12 -12.37 11.55 4.96
C PRO A 12 -10.90 11.35 4.58
N GLN A 13 -10.25 12.38 4.04
CA GLN A 13 -8.81 12.35 3.73
C GLN A 13 -7.96 12.34 4.99
N ALA A 14 -8.25 13.21 5.97
CA ALA A 14 -7.53 13.25 7.24
C ALA A 14 -7.71 11.94 8.02
N ASN A 15 -8.92 11.37 8.00
CA ASN A 15 -9.18 10.06 8.59
C ASN A 15 -8.37 8.94 7.92
N ASN A 16 -8.27 8.93 6.58
CA ASN A 16 -7.47 7.94 5.87
C ASN A 16 -5.97 8.08 6.18
N VAL A 17 -5.44 9.30 6.24
CA VAL A 17 -4.04 9.56 6.63
C VAL A 17 -3.78 9.03 8.03
N PHE A 18 -4.66 9.33 8.98
CA PHE A 18 -4.54 8.86 10.36
C PHE A 18 -4.51 7.34 10.45
N ILE A 19 -5.49 6.67 9.84
CA ILE A 19 -5.56 5.20 9.81
C ILE A 19 -4.33 4.61 9.12
N ALA A 20 -3.93 5.15 7.97
CA ALA A 20 -2.79 4.65 7.22
C ALA A 20 -1.48 4.77 8.01
N THR A 21 -1.26 5.89 8.69
CA THR A 21 -0.09 6.14 9.54
C THR A 21 -0.04 5.18 10.72
N LEU A 22 -1.14 5.06 11.47
CA LEU A 22 -1.19 4.15 12.62
C LEU A 22 -1.05 2.68 12.21
N LYS A 23 -1.68 2.30 11.08
CA LYS A 23 -1.59 0.95 10.54
C LYS A 23 -0.14 0.58 10.20
N THR A 24 0.59 1.44 9.51
CA THR A 24 1.98 1.14 9.12
C THR A 24 2.93 1.19 10.32
N TRP A 25 2.70 2.11 11.25
CA TRP A 25 3.40 2.17 12.53
C TRP A 25 3.24 0.87 13.32
N ALA A 26 2.00 0.38 13.46
CA ALA A 26 1.68 -0.85 14.17
C ALA A 26 2.19 -2.10 13.44
N ALA A 27 2.10 -2.15 12.11
CA ALA A 27 2.61 -3.24 11.29
C ALA A 27 4.13 -3.39 11.45
N ASP A 28 4.87 -2.29 11.46
CA ASP A 28 6.32 -2.31 11.67
C ASP A 28 6.68 -2.76 13.09
N LEU A 29 5.99 -2.26 14.13
CA LEU A 29 6.17 -2.72 15.49
C LEU A 29 5.90 -4.23 15.64
N MET A 30 4.84 -4.73 15.00
CA MET A 30 4.52 -6.15 15.00
C MET A 30 5.60 -6.98 14.29
N ALA A 31 6.18 -6.48 13.19
CA ALA A 31 7.30 -7.14 12.56
C ALA A 31 8.54 -7.18 13.48
N GLN A 32 8.85 -6.07 14.14
CA GLN A 32 10.00 -5.97 15.06
C GLN A 32 9.86 -6.87 16.29
N VAL A 33 8.73 -6.81 16.97
CA VAL A 33 8.53 -7.52 18.24
C VAL A 33 8.05 -8.96 18.01
N GLY A 34 7.07 -9.14 17.12
CA GLY A 34 6.39 -10.41 16.90
C GLY A 34 7.11 -11.35 15.94
N MET A 35 7.77 -10.85 14.90
CA MET A 35 8.46 -11.69 13.91
C MET A 35 9.98 -11.74 14.12
N GLU A 36 10.61 -10.61 14.39
CA GLU A 36 12.05 -10.53 14.64
C GLU A 36 12.42 -10.83 16.10
N GLY A 37 11.43 -10.96 16.99
CA GLY A 37 11.65 -11.30 18.40
C GLY A 37 12.36 -10.20 19.21
N ARG A 38 12.32 -8.95 18.76
CA ARG A 38 12.96 -7.84 19.49
C ARG A 38 12.18 -7.51 20.76
N THR A 39 12.90 -7.24 21.84
CA THR A 39 12.30 -6.64 23.03
C THR A 39 11.94 -5.17 22.76
N LEU A 40 10.96 -4.62 23.50
CA LEU A 40 10.52 -3.23 23.34
C LEU A 40 11.68 -2.21 23.47
N ALA A 41 12.70 -2.53 24.26
CA ALA A 41 13.89 -1.69 24.43
C ALA A 41 14.83 -1.67 23.20
N ARG A 42 14.70 -2.64 22.28
CA ARG A 42 15.53 -2.78 21.07
C ARG A 42 14.79 -2.45 19.78
N VAL A 43 13.61 -1.84 19.90
CA VAL A 43 12.84 -1.35 18.76
C VAL A 43 13.62 -0.25 18.04
N ASP A 44 13.78 -0.40 16.73
CA ASP A 44 14.33 0.61 15.84
C ASP A 44 13.22 1.63 15.53
N TRP A 45 13.21 2.71 16.31
CA TRP A 45 12.23 3.79 16.16
C TRP A 45 12.43 4.62 14.89
N GLN A 46 13.64 4.67 14.33
CA GLN A 46 13.89 5.33 13.05
C GLN A 46 13.22 4.56 11.91
N ARG A 47 13.32 3.23 11.93
CA ARG A 47 12.57 2.38 10.99
C ARG A 47 11.07 2.57 11.13
N ASN A 48 10.59 2.60 12.36
CA ASN A 48 9.19 2.80 12.65
C ASN A 48 8.67 4.17 12.16
N PHE A 49 9.51 5.20 12.25
CA PHE A 49 9.26 6.51 11.66
C PHE A 49 9.19 6.46 10.12
N VAL A 50 10.08 5.73 9.44
CA VAL A 50 10.00 5.51 7.97
C VAL A 50 8.64 4.95 7.57
N PHE A 51 8.18 3.89 8.25
CA PHE A 51 6.88 3.28 7.96
C PHE A 51 5.72 4.22 8.25
N SER A 52 5.82 5.04 9.29
CA SER A 52 4.80 6.04 9.64
C SER A 52 4.73 7.15 8.59
N LEU A 53 5.87 7.71 8.20
CA LEU A 53 5.97 8.76 7.18
C LEU A 53 5.49 8.26 5.82
N PHE A 54 5.92 7.06 5.43
CA PHE A 54 5.47 6.43 4.20
C PHE A 54 3.96 6.12 4.24
N GLY A 55 3.45 5.67 5.38
CA GLY A 55 2.01 5.45 5.59
C GLY A 55 1.20 6.74 5.47
N ALA A 56 1.65 7.84 6.05
CA ALA A 56 0.98 9.13 5.98
C ALA A 56 0.95 9.68 4.55
N VAL A 57 2.11 9.73 3.90
CA VAL A 57 2.27 10.41 2.61
C VAL A 57 1.75 9.54 1.46
N TYR A 58 2.25 8.31 1.35
CA TYR A 58 1.89 7.46 0.22
C TYR A 58 0.51 6.83 0.41
N LEU A 59 0.31 6.05 1.48
CA LEU A 59 -0.95 5.32 1.68
C LEU A 59 -2.10 6.26 2.10
N GLY A 60 -1.80 7.32 2.85
CA GLY A 60 -2.76 8.28 3.36
C GLY A 60 -3.25 9.26 2.30
N LEU A 61 -2.33 9.97 1.63
CA LEU A 61 -2.66 11.01 0.65
C LEU A 61 -2.74 10.46 -0.77
N PHE A 62 -1.62 9.91 -1.28
CA PHE A 62 -1.52 9.54 -2.69
C PHE A 62 -2.45 8.39 -3.06
N GLN A 63 -2.46 7.30 -2.27
CA GLN A 63 -3.30 6.14 -2.55
C GLN A 63 -4.79 6.49 -2.46
N TYR A 64 -5.19 7.33 -1.50
CA TYR A 64 -6.58 7.81 -1.43
C TYR A 64 -6.97 8.58 -2.69
N TRP A 65 -6.14 9.55 -3.11
CA TRP A 65 -6.39 10.33 -4.32
C TRP A 65 -6.47 9.43 -5.55
N TYR A 66 -5.50 8.52 -5.72
CA TYR A 66 -5.44 7.57 -6.82
C TYR A 66 -6.68 6.67 -6.88
N GLN A 67 -7.03 6.01 -5.77
CA GLN A 67 -8.15 5.08 -5.72
C GLN A 67 -9.50 5.78 -5.87
N VAL A 68 -9.69 6.92 -5.21
CA VAL A 68 -10.99 7.61 -5.17
C VAL A 68 -11.23 8.46 -6.41
N LYS A 69 -10.22 9.14 -6.95
CA LYS A 69 -10.41 10.06 -8.08
C LYS A 69 -10.05 9.44 -9.43
N VAL A 70 -8.92 8.72 -9.51
CA VAL A 70 -8.42 8.20 -10.79
C VAL A 70 -9.10 6.87 -11.11
N PHE A 71 -9.04 5.92 -10.18
CA PHE A 71 -9.53 4.55 -10.40
C PHE A 71 -11.05 4.53 -10.64
N LYS A 72 -11.83 5.29 -9.86
CA LYS A 72 -13.28 5.42 -10.09
C LYS A 72 -13.62 6.02 -11.46
N ARG A 73 -12.80 6.94 -11.97
CA ARG A 73 -13.04 7.59 -13.26
C ARG A 73 -12.73 6.67 -14.44
N ILE A 74 -11.66 5.88 -14.34
CA ILE A 74 -11.22 4.96 -15.40
C ILE A 74 -12.12 3.71 -15.44
N PHE A 75 -12.54 3.20 -14.28
CA PHE A 75 -13.30 1.95 -14.16
C PHE A 75 -14.73 2.18 -13.64
N ALA A 76 -15.43 3.19 -14.19
CA ALA A 76 -16.78 3.54 -13.77
C ALA A 76 -17.82 2.40 -13.91
N GLY A 77 -17.55 1.39 -14.76
CA GLY A 77 -18.38 0.20 -14.93
C GLY A 77 -18.07 -0.99 -14.01
N ALA A 78 -17.06 -0.89 -13.14
CA ALA A 78 -16.61 -2.02 -12.32
C ALA A 78 -17.67 -2.50 -11.31
N GLU A 79 -18.60 -1.64 -10.92
CA GLU A 79 -19.67 -1.95 -9.97
C GLU A 79 -20.60 -3.05 -10.51
N ARG A 80 -20.98 -2.96 -11.79
CA ARG A 80 -21.80 -3.98 -12.49
C ARG A 80 -21.12 -5.34 -12.52
N PHE A 81 -19.79 -5.37 -12.66
CA PHE A 81 -19.06 -6.64 -12.66
C PHE A 81 -19.07 -7.29 -11.27
N THR A 82 -18.88 -6.49 -10.21
CA THR A 82 -18.76 -7.05 -8.84
C THR A 82 -20.04 -7.66 -8.28
N THR A 83 -21.21 -7.20 -8.74
CA THR A 83 -22.53 -7.65 -8.26
C THR A 83 -23.02 -8.93 -8.96
N GLN A 84 -22.35 -9.37 -10.03
CA GLN A 84 -22.70 -10.59 -10.75
C GLN A 84 -22.32 -11.86 -9.98
N SER A 85 -23.03 -12.96 -10.26
CA SER A 85 -22.66 -14.30 -9.79
C SER A 85 -21.33 -14.75 -10.42
N LEU A 86 -20.64 -15.70 -9.79
CA LEU A 86 -19.35 -16.22 -10.29
C LEU A 86 -19.43 -16.73 -11.74
N ALA A 87 -20.48 -17.47 -12.08
CA ALA A 87 -20.70 -17.97 -13.44
C ALA A 87 -20.92 -16.82 -14.45
N ALA A 88 -21.68 -15.79 -14.07
CA ALA A 88 -21.89 -14.61 -14.92
C ALA A 88 -20.61 -13.79 -15.10
N LYS A 89 -19.78 -13.65 -14.07
CA LYS A 89 -18.47 -12.98 -14.15
C LYS A 89 -17.52 -13.66 -15.14
N LEU A 90 -17.52 -15.00 -15.18
CA LEU A 90 -16.68 -15.75 -16.12
C LEU A 90 -17.15 -15.60 -17.57
N ALA A 91 -18.43 -15.29 -17.79
CA ALA A 91 -19.00 -15.02 -19.11
C ALA A 91 -18.95 -13.54 -19.52
N ASP A 92 -18.76 -12.60 -18.58
CA ASP A 92 -18.68 -11.16 -18.83
C ASP A 92 -17.27 -10.76 -19.30
N GLY A 93 -16.97 -11.02 -20.58
CA GLY A 93 -15.70 -10.66 -21.22
C GLY A 93 -15.28 -9.20 -21.00
N PRO A 94 -16.15 -8.20 -21.22
CA PRO A 94 -15.87 -6.80 -20.89
C PRO A 94 -15.54 -6.57 -19.41
N GLY A 95 -16.25 -7.24 -18.51
CA GLY A 95 -16.00 -7.19 -17.07
C GLY A 95 -14.64 -7.79 -16.68
N LEU A 96 -14.26 -8.91 -17.28
CA LEU A 96 -12.94 -9.53 -17.09
C LEU A 96 -11.81 -8.67 -17.65
N ALA A 97 -12.02 -8.01 -18.80
CA ALA A 97 -11.05 -7.05 -19.34
C ALA A 97 -10.88 -5.84 -18.40
N ALA A 98 -11.97 -5.32 -17.84
CA ALA A 98 -11.92 -4.25 -16.84
C ALA A 98 -11.26 -4.71 -15.53
N LEU A 99 -11.46 -5.97 -15.11
CA LEU A 99 -10.78 -6.56 -13.97
C LEU A 99 -9.26 -6.64 -14.22
N ALA A 100 -8.86 -7.19 -15.37
CA ALA A 100 -7.45 -7.28 -15.75
C ALA A 100 -6.80 -5.89 -15.84
N GLY A 101 -7.52 -4.91 -16.40
CA GLY A 101 -7.08 -3.52 -16.44
C GLY A 101 -6.88 -2.91 -15.04
N GLN A 102 -7.78 -3.17 -14.10
CA GLN A 102 -7.64 -2.73 -12.70
C GLN A 102 -6.38 -3.34 -12.06
N VAL A 103 -6.18 -4.65 -12.20
CA VAL A 103 -5.00 -5.35 -11.66
C VAL A 103 -3.72 -4.82 -12.28
N ALA A 104 -3.66 -4.69 -13.61
CA ALA A 104 -2.47 -4.20 -14.31
C ALA A 104 -2.13 -2.76 -13.92
N MET A 105 -3.13 -1.90 -13.77
CA MET A 105 -2.94 -0.52 -13.34
C MET A 105 -2.43 -0.43 -11.90
N ASP A 106 -3.02 -1.20 -10.97
CA ASP A 106 -2.58 -1.23 -9.57
C ASP A 106 -1.14 -1.75 -9.44
N LEU A 107 -0.82 -2.86 -10.10
CA LEU A 107 0.54 -3.40 -10.14
C LEU A 107 1.55 -2.41 -10.74
N THR A 108 1.17 -1.70 -11.80
CA THR A 108 2.03 -0.67 -12.41
C THR A 108 2.32 0.47 -11.43
N VAL A 109 1.31 0.91 -10.67
CA VAL A 109 1.49 1.93 -9.63
C VAL A 109 2.30 1.40 -8.45
N LEU A 110 2.10 0.15 -8.06
CA LEU A 110 2.87 -0.49 -6.99
C LEU A 110 4.36 -0.62 -7.36
N VAL A 111 4.65 -1.00 -8.59
CA VAL A 111 6.03 -1.13 -9.08
C VAL A 111 6.65 0.23 -9.37
N GLY A 112 5.94 1.10 -10.09
CA GLY A 112 6.49 2.36 -10.61
C GLY A 112 6.45 3.54 -9.63
N LEU A 113 5.57 3.53 -8.62
CA LEU A 113 5.43 4.64 -7.68
C LEU A 113 5.60 4.21 -6.23
N TYR A 114 4.95 3.13 -5.78
CA TYR A 114 5.01 2.69 -4.38
C TYR A 114 6.44 2.29 -3.98
N LEU A 115 7.07 1.38 -4.74
CA LEU A 115 8.42 0.90 -4.41
C LEU A 115 9.47 2.02 -4.45
N PRO A 116 9.60 2.82 -5.54
CA PRO A 116 10.54 3.94 -5.55
C PRO A 116 10.30 4.91 -4.40
N SER A 117 9.04 5.28 -4.13
CA SER A 117 8.71 6.20 -3.03
C SER A 117 9.11 5.63 -1.68
N PHE A 118 8.92 4.32 -1.45
CA PHE A 118 9.37 3.66 -0.21
C PHE A 118 10.88 3.76 -0.03
N TYR A 119 11.65 3.50 -1.09
CA TYR A 119 13.11 3.60 -1.02
C TYR A 119 13.60 5.04 -0.85
N VAL A 120 12.93 6.03 -1.45
CA VAL A 120 13.25 7.46 -1.25
C VAL A 120 12.93 7.90 0.17
N VAL A 121 11.79 7.51 0.74
CA VAL A 121 11.46 7.82 2.14
C VAL A 121 12.45 7.13 3.08
N LYS A 122 12.82 5.87 2.81
CA LYS A 122 13.86 5.18 3.57
C LYS A 122 15.19 5.95 3.49
N ALA A 123 15.62 6.37 2.31
CA ALA A 123 16.83 7.16 2.13
C ALA A 123 16.75 8.49 2.89
N SER A 124 15.60 9.17 2.89
CA SER A 124 15.45 10.47 3.60
C SER A 124 15.65 10.39 5.12
N VAL A 125 15.36 9.23 5.72
CA VAL A 125 15.50 9.04 7.18
C VAL A 125 16.88 8.51 7.57
N PHE A 126 17.48 7.67 6.72
CA PHE A 126 18.77 7.03 7.03
C PHE A 126 19.98 7.72 6.41
N SER A 127 19.79 8.59 5.42
CA SER A 127 20.90 9.33 4.79
C SER A 127 21.45 10.40 5.74
N GLN A 128 22.75 10.63 5.66
CA GLN A 128 23.43 11.72 6.37
C GLN A 128 23.31 13.07 5.62
N SER A 129 22.83 13.04 4.36
CA SER A 129 22.62 14.25 3.58
C SER A 129 21.27 14.89 3.91
N TRP A 130 21.23 16.22 3.99
CA TRP A 130 20.00 16.99 4.13
C TRP A 130 19.37 17.38 2.78
N ARG A 131 19.99 16.98 1.65
CA ARG A 131 19.55 17.39 0.32
C ARG A 131 18.56 16.37 -0.25
N PRO A 132 17.32 16.78 -0.61
CA PRO A 132 16.32 15.86 -1.15
C PRO A 132 16.76 15.12 -2.42
N PHE A 133 17.60 15.76 -3.25
CA PHE A 133 18.14 15.15 -4.45
C PHE A 133 18.98 13.90 -4.16
N ASP A 134 19.74 13.91 -3.06
CA ASP A 134 20.57 12.77 -2.68
C ASP A 134 19.70 11.59 -2.23
N TRP A 135 18.59 11.87 -1.53
CA TRP A 135 17.62 10.84 -1.13
C TRP A 135 16.94 10.19 -2.33
N VAL A 136 16.57 11.00 -3.33
CA VAL A 136 15.97 10.50 -4.57
C VAL A 136 16.97 9.62 -5.32
N ARG A 137 18.21 10.09 -5.48
CA ARG A 137 19.26 9.35 -6.18
C ARG A 137 19.58 8.03 -5.47
N GLU A 138 19.79 8.07 -4.16
CA GLU A 138 20.10 6.88 -3.35
C GLU A 138 18.93 5.90 -3.32
N GLY A 139 17.72 6.41 -3.05
CA GLY A 139 16.51 5.60 -3.01
C GLY A 139 16.22 4.93 -4.35
N PHE A 140 16.29 5.68 -5.45
CA PHE A 140 16.08 5.11 -6.78
C PHE A 140 17.17 4.12 -7.17
N GLY A 141 18.43 4.39 -6.83
CA GLY A 141 19.54 3.43 -7.02
C GLY A 141 19.29 2.11 -6.30
N LYS A 142 18.95 2.17 -5.01
CA LYS A 142 18.60 0.97 -4.21
C LYS A 142 17.37 0.25 -4.75
N TYR A 143 16.38 0.99 -5.25
CA TYR A 143 15.23 0.39 -5.92
C TYR A 143 15.67 -0.37 -7.18
N CYS A 144 16.47 0.23 -8.07
CA CYS A 144 16.96 -0.45 -9.28
C CYS A 144 17.73 -1.73 -8.96
N GLU A 145 18.60 -1.71 -7.94
CA GLU A 145 19.36 -2.88 -7.49
C GLU A 145 18.45 -4.02 -6.98
N ASN A 146 17.39 -3.67 -6.24
CA ASN A 146 16.47 -4.64 -5.64
C ASN A 146 15.23 -4.94 -6.51
N SER A 147 15.09 -4.24 -7.63
CA SER A 147 13.86 -4.16 -8.45
C SER A 147 13.35 -5.54 -8.83
N ARG A 148 14.21 -6.42 -9.35
CA ARG A 148 13.81 -7.76 -9.76
C ARG A 148 13.14 -8.55 -8.64
N LYS A 149 13.68 -8.49 -7.42
CA LYS A 149 13.13 -9.20 -6.27
C LYS A 149 11.85 -8.53 -5.78
N ASP A 150 11.87 -7.22 -5.60
CA ASP A 150 10.71 -6.50 -5.05
C ASP A 150 9.51 -6.52 -6.02
N VAL A 151 9.76 -6.41 -7.32
CA VAL A 151 8.71 -6.55 -8.36
C VAL A 151 8.14 -7.95 -8.36
N TYR A 152 9.00 -8.98 -8.26
CA TYR A 152 8.53 -10.36 -8.16
C TYR A 152 7.66 -10.58 -6.91
N ASP A 153 8.10 -10.09 -5.75
CA ASP A 153 7.35 -10.21 -4.49
C ASP A 153 6.02 -9.44 -4.56
N ILE A 154 6.00 -8.23 -5.14
CA ILE A 154 4.77 -7.47 -5.37
C ILE A 154 3.81 -8.21 -6.28
N VAL A 155 4.24 -8.64 -7.46
CA VAL A 155 3.35 -9.30 -8.42
C VAL A 155 2.82 -10.61 -7.85
N ARG A 156 3.64 -11.35 -7.11
CA ARG A 156 3.24 -12.60 -6.46
C ARG A 156 2.18 -12.41 -5.37
N VAL A 157 2.25 -11.32 -4.61
CA VAL A 157 1.29 -11.05 -3.52
C VAL A 157 0.07 -10.29 -4.03
N TRP A 158 0.30 -9.18 -4.72
CA TRP A 158 -0.76 -8.27 -5.16
C TRP A 158 -1.43 -8.71 -6.45
N GLY A 159 -0.77 -9.46 -7.34
CA GLY A 159 -1.43 -10.01 -8.53
C GLY A 159 -2.69 -10.85 -8.19
N PRO A 160 -2.58 -11.93 -7.41
CA PRO A 160 -3.75 -12.69 -6.97
C PRO A 160 -4.61 -11.90 -5.97
N GLY A 161 -3.99 -11.10 -5.10
CA GLY A 161 -4.70 -10.27 -4.13
C GLY A 161 -5.65 -9.26 -4.78
N ASP A 162 -5.22 -8.62 -5.86
CA ASP A 162 -6.00 -7.64 -6.62
C ASP A 162 -7.09 -8.31 -7.45
N VAL A 163 -6.84 -9.48 -8.01
CA VAL A 163 -7.90 -10.26 -8.68
C VAL A 163 -9.05 -10.54 -7.70
N ILE A 164 -8.73 -10.98 -6.48
CA ILE A 164 -9.74 -11.19 -5.43
C ILE A 164 -10.38 -9.86 -5.04
N CYS A 165 -9.56 -8.86 -4.72
CA CYS A 165 -10.02 -7.56 -4.24
C CYS A 165 -10.93 -6.85 -5.25
N PHE A 166 -10.68 -6.95 -6.55
CA PHE A 166 -11.51 -6.32 -7.56
C PHE A 166 -12.69 -7.20 -8.01
N SER A 167 -12.70 -8.48 -7.65
CA SER A 167 -13.82 -9.39 -7.92
C SER A 167 -14.88 -9.40 -6.82
N VAL A 168 -14.55 -9.01 -5.59
CA VAL A 168 -15.52 -8.91 -4.48
C VAL A 168 -16.42 -7.67 -4.61
N PRO A 169 -17.63 -7.68 -4.01
CA PRO A 169 -18.50 -6.51 -3.91
C PRO A 169 -17.78 -5.26 -3.41
N LEU A 170 -18.18 -4.08 -3.91
CA LEU A 170 -17.52 -2.79 -3.60
C LEU A 170 -17.28 -2.55 -2.10
N TYR A 171 -18.25 -2.91 -1.25
CA TYR A 171 -18.14 -2.74 0.20
C TYR A 171 -17.09 -3.64 0.86
N LEU A 172 -16.75 -4.79 0.25
CA LEU A 172 -15.71 -5.70 0.74
C LEU A 172 -14.31 -5.38 0.20
N ARG A 173 -14.21 -4.60 -0.88
CA ARG A 173 -12.92 -4.28 -1.51
C ARG A 173 -11.95 -3.62 -0.51
N LEU A 174 -12.42 -2.60 0.19
CA LEU A 174 -11.60 -1.85 1.15
C LEU A 174 -11.15 -2.75 2.32
N PRO A 175 -12.04 -3.48 3.03
CA PRO A 175 -11.62 -4.45 4.05
C PRO A 175 -10.59 -5.47 3.57
N VAL A 176 -10.83 -6.13 2.43
CA VAL A 176 -9.92 -7.15 1.87
C VAL A 176 -8.54 -6.54 1.57
N ARG A 177 -8.53 -5.36 0.94
CA ARG A 177 -7.29 -4.65 0.64
C ARG A 177 -6.54 -4.22 1.90
N HIS A 178 -7.24 -3.79 2.95
CA HIS A 178 -6.60 -3.39 4.20
C HIS A 178 -5.91 -4.56 4.91
N VAL A 179 -6.53 -5.74 4.92
CA VAL A 179 -5.91 -6.96 5.47
C VAL A 179 -4.66 -7.32 4.68
N GLY A 180 -4.76 -7.41 3.35
CA GLY A 180 -3.60 -7.68 2.49
C GLY A 180 -2.49 -6.65 2.65
N SER A 181 -2.85 -5.36 2.73
CA SER A 181 -1.92 -4.25 2.94
C SER A 181 -1.22 -4.32 4.29
N PHE A 182 -1.91 -4.73 5.35
CA PHE A 182 -1.31 -4.88 6.68
C PHE A 182 -0.26 -5.99 6.69
N LEU A 183 -0.61 -7.19 6.19
CA LEU A 183 0.31 -8.33 6.08
C LEU A 183 1.50 -8.01 5.18
N TRP A 184 1.26 -7.35 4.04
CA TRP A 184 2.32 -6.88 3.16
C TRP A 184 3.26 -5.89 3.85
N THR A 185 2.73 -4.97 4.66
CA THR A 185 3.55 -4.00 5.39
C THR A 185 4.42 -4.68 6.45
N ILE A 186 3.87 -5.68 7.17
CA ILE A 186 4.64 -6.51 8.10
C ILE A 186 5.76 -7.24 7.36
N TYR A 187 5.44 -7.90 6.24
CA TYR A 187 6.43 -8.60 5.42
C TYR A 187 7.52 -7.65 4.91
N LEU A 188 7.14 -6.50 4.36
CA LEU A 188 8.08 -5.50 3.85
C LEU A 188 8.99 -4.97 4.96
N SER A 189 8.42 -4.72 6.15
CA SER A 189 9.16 -4.34 7.34
C SER A 189 10.19 -5.39 7.75
N ALA A 190 9.80 -6.67 7.82
CA ALA A 190 10.73 -7.75 8.16
C ALA A 190 11.80 -7.97 7.06
N ALA A 191 11.39 -8.00 5.79
CA ALA A 191 12.27 -8.29 4.65
C ALA A 191 13.28 -7.16 4.35
N ARG A 192 12.89 -5.91 4.61
CA ARG A 192 13.69 -4.72 4.27
C ARG A 192 14.17 -3.92 5.50
N GLY A 193 13.80 -4.34 6.71
CA GLY A 193 14.24 -3.76 7.97
C GLY A 193 15.61 -4.24 8.47
N GLY A 194 16.12 -5.36 7.93
CA GLY A 194 17.42 -5.93 8.31
C GLY A 194 18.63 -5.45 7.50
N LYS A 195 18.43 -4.72 6.40
CA LYS A 195 19.52 -4.16 5.58
C LYS A 195 19.57 -2.65 5.78
N ARG A 196 20.43 -2.24 6.73
CA ARG A 196 20.91 -0.86 6.88
C ARG A 196 21.80 -0.53 5.68
#